data_AF-A0A1S9MB99-F1
#
_entry.id   AF-A0A1S9MB99-F1
#
_cell.length_a   1.000
_cell.length_b   1.000
_cell.length_c   1.000
_cell.angle_alpha   90.00
_cell.angle_beta   90.00
_cell.angle_gamma   90.00
#
_symmetry.space_group_name_H-M   'P 1'
#
loop_
_entity.id
_entity.type
_entity.pdbx_description
1 polymer ?
#
loop_
_entity_poly.entity_id
_entity_poly.type
_entity_poly.pdbx_seq_one_letter_code
_entity_poly.pdbx_strand_id
1 'polypeptide(L)'
;MFERFAGEARTAVHAGAEEAKRRGDRRIGTDHLLLGLLHDPESCRTLETDLESARAQLDTLDQQALESVGITMGNFGALNTPKGSSRTTFTSAARSVIQDSLILTTREKVRRITTRHLLLALLERQVPDPAAVLLHNLGVDTAALKARLRNPGS
;
A
#
# COMPACT_ATOMS: atom_id res chain seq x y z
N MET A 1 5.11 6.10 -17.51
CA MET A 1 5.38 5.57 -16.14
C MET A 1 5.10 4.07 -16.06
N PHE A 2 3.91 3.59 -16.45
CA PHE A 2 3.50 2.18 -16.32
C PHE A 2 4.07 1.18 -17.34
N GLU A 3 4.80 1.65 -18.36
CA GLU A 3 5.40 0.77 -19.38
C GLU A 3 6.45 -0.18 -18.81
N ARG A 4 7.14 0.25 -17.74
CA ARG A 4 8.12 -0.55 -17.00
C ARG A 4 7.49 -1.52 -16.00
N PHE A 5 6.18 -1.48 -15.78
CA PHE A 5 5.51 -2.40 -14.87
C PHE A 5 5.10 -3.67 -15.61
N ALA A 6 5.38 -4.83 -15.02
CA ALA A 6 4.74 -6.08 -15.39
C ALA A 6 3.22 -5.99 -15.24
N GLY A 7 2.49 -6.92 -15.86
CA GLY A 7 1.02 -6.85 -15.95
C GLY A 7 0.39 -6.82 -14.55
N GLU A 8 0.81 -7.75 -13.71
CA GLU A 8 0.42 -7.90 -12.32
C GLU A 8 0.74 -6.65 -11.48
N ALA A 9 1.94 -6.07 -11.66
CA ALA A 9 2.34 -4.87 -10.94
C ALA A 9 1.53 -3.64 -11.36
N ARG A 10 1.16 -3.54 -12.65
CA ARG A 10 0.28 -2.48 -13.15
C ARG A 10 -1.12 -2.63 -12.59
N THR A 11 -1.66 -3.85 -12.57
CA THR A 11 -2.94 -4.17 -11.96
C THR A 11 -2.97 -3.79 -10.48
N ALA A 12 -1.92 -4.12 -9.73
CA ALA A 12 -1.82 -3.75 -8.32
C ALA A 12 -1.83 -2.23 -8.09
N VAL A 13 -1.11 -1.44 -8.92
CA VAL A 13 -1.14 0.02 -8.80
C VAL A 13 -2.51 0.60 -9.19
N HIS A 14 -3.18 0.02 -10.19
CA HIS A 14 -4.55 0.41 -10.54
C HIS A 14 -5.51 0.10 -9.39
N ALA A 15 -5.41 -1.08 -8.79
CA ALA A 15 -6.19 -1.46 -7.62
C ALA A 15 -5.95 -0.49 -6.45
N GLY A 16 -4.71 -0.06 -6.21
CA GLY A 16 -4.40 0.96 -5.22
C GLY A 16 -5.05 2.32 -5.51
N ALA A 17 -5.18 2.71 -6.79
CA ALA A 17 -5.94 3.90 -7.16
C ALA A 17 -7.44 3.76 -6.87
N GLU A 18 -8.01 2.57 -7.06
CA GLU A 18 -9.39 2.27 -6.70
C GLU A 18 -9.61 2.26 -5.19
N GLU A 19 -8.65 1.77 -4.39
CA GLU A 19 -8.71 1.87 -2.93
C GLU A 19 -8.70 3.32 -2.44
N ALA A 20 -7.88 4.18 -3.05
CA ALA A 20 -7.87 5.61 -2.72
C ALA A 20 -9.23 6.25 -3.00
N LYS A 21 -9.84 5.94 -4.15
CA LYS A 21 -11.19 6.40 -4.47
C LYS A 21 -12.24 5.86 -3.50
N ARG A 22 -12.15 4.57 -3.14
CA ARG A 22 -13.06 3.90 -2.17
C ARG A 22 -13.03 4.60 -0.82
N ARG A 23 -11.85 5.01 -0.35
CA ARG A 23 -11.65 5.74 0.91
C ARG A 23 -11.95 7.24 0.80
N GLY A 24 -12.19 7.77 -0.41
CA GLY A 24 -12.44 9.19 -0.64
C GLY A 24 -11.16 10.04 -0.67
N ASP A 25 -9.99 9.39 -0.76
CA ASP A 25 -8.70 10.04 -0.76
C ASP A 25 -8.35 10.68 -2.11
N ARG A 26 -7.86 11.92 -2.05
CA ARG A 26 -7.48 12.69 -3.25
C ARG A 26 -6.15 12.25 -3.85
N ARG A 27 -5.36 11.49 -3.10
CA ARG A 27 -4.01 11.07 -3.49
C ARG A 27 -3.78 9.60 -3.15
N ILE A 28 -3.03 8.92 -4.01
CA ILE A 28 -2.63 7.53 -3.81
C ILE A 28 -1.41 7.53 -2.85
N GLY A 29 -1.63 7.00 -1.64
CA GLY A 29 -0.62 6.80 -0.61
C GLY A 29 0.10 5.45 -0.72
N THR A 30 1.02 5.17 0.21
CA THR A 30 1.74 3.90 0.28
C THR A 30 0.86 2.77 0.81
N ASP A 31 -0.01 3.07 1.77
CA ASP A 31 -1.12 2.24 2.24
C ASP A 31 -2.02 1.79 1.08
N HIS A 32 -2.37 2.69 0.17
CA HIS A 32 -3.15 2.38 -1.00
C HIS A 32 -2.42 1.43 -1.96
N LEU A 33 -1.12 1.64 -2.16
CA LEU A 33 -0.31 0.71 -2.96
C LEU A 33 -0.23 -0.68 -2.31
N LEU A 34 -0.14 -0.74 -0.98
CA LEU A 34 -0.14 -1.99 -0.22
C LEU A 34 -1.50 -2.70 -0.34
N LEU A 35 -2.62 -2.01 -0.13
CA LEU A 35 -3.95 -2.57 -0.37
C LEU A 35 -4.09 -3.04 -1.82
N GLY A 36 -3.58 -2.28 -2.78
CA GLY A 36 -3.58 -2.65 -4.20
C GLY A 36 -2.86 -3.96 -4.50
N LEU A 37 -1.77 -4.27 -3.78
CA LEU A 37 -1.11 -5.58 -3.86
C LEU A 37 -1.99 -6.70 -3.29
N LEU A 38 -2.73 -6.45 -2.20
CA LEU A 38 -3.61 -7.43 -1.56
C LEU A 38 -4.87 -7.80 -2.38
N HIS A 39 -5.07 -7.19 -3.56
CA HIS A 39 -6.04 -7.71 -4.54
C HIS A 39 -5.55 -8.99 -5.23
N ASP A 40 -4.25 -9.28 -5.16
CA ASP A 40 -3.65 -10.48 -5.72
C ASP A 40 -3.46 -11.57 -4.64
N PRO A 41 -4.02 -12.79 -4.82
CA PRO A 41 -3.89 -13.88 -3.86
C PRO A 41 -2.45 -14.30 -3.53
N GLU A 42 -1.49 -14.14 -4.46
CA GLU A 42 -0.08 -14.44 -4.20
C GLU A 42 0.53 -13.45 -3.20
N SER A 43 0.19 -12.17 -3.33
CA SER A 43 0.57 -11.13 -2.40
C SER A 43 -0.04 -11.36 -1.01
N CYS A 44 -1.31 -11.78 -0.91
CA CYS A 44 -1.93 -12.16 0.36
C CYS A 44 -1.20 -13.31 1.06
N ARG A 45 -0.91 -14.39 0.31
CA ARG A 45 -0.12 -15.52 0.86
C ARG A 45 1.27 -15.08 1.30
N THR A 46 1.88 -14.16 0.57
CA THR A 46 3.23 -13.67 0.86
C THR A 46 3.27 -12.81 2.12
N LEU A 47 2.25 -11.98 2.34
CA LEU A 47 2.12 -11.09 3.49
C LEU A 47 1.43 -11.74 4.70
N GLU A 48 0.88 -12.94 4.54
CA GLU A 48 0.11 -13.66 5.56
C GLU A 48 -1.09 -12.82 6.09
N THR A 49 -1.67 -11.99 5.22
CA THR A 49 -2.86 -11.16 5.50
C THR A 49 -3.71 -11.06 4.24
N ASP A 50 -4.99 -10.74 4.42
CA ASP A 50 -5.91 -10.44 3.32
C ASP A 50 -6.28 -8.95 3.24
N LEU A 51 -6.96 -8.60 2.15
CA LEU A 51 -7.42 -7.24 1.87
C LEU A 51 -8.45 -6.74 2.88
N GLU A 52 -9.32 -7.61 3.39
CA GLU A 52 -10.38 -7.23 4.31
C GLU A 52 -9.82 -6.86 5.68
N SER A 53 -8.90 -7.67 6.20
CA SER A 53 -8.16 -7.42 7.44
C SER A 53 -7.35 -6.12 7.34
N ALA A 54 -6.67 -5.90 6.22
CA ALA A 54 -5.92 -4.66 6.00
C ALA A 54 -6.81 -3.42 5.94
N ARG A 55 -8.01 -3.51 5.34
CA ARG A 55 -8.99 -2.41 5.34
C ARG A 55 -9.53 -2.15 6.74
N ALA A 56 -9.94 -3.18 7.47
CA ALA A 56 -10.45 -3.05 8.83
C ALA A 56 -9.39 -2.45 9.78
N GLN A 57 -8.11 -2.81 9.60
CA GLN A 57 -7.02 -2.25 10.37
C GLN A 57 -6.79 -0.76 10.07
N LEU A 58 -6.90 -0.33 8.80
CA LEU A 58 -6.84 1.10 8.47
C LEU A 58 -8.02 1.88 9.09
N ASP A 59 -9.23 1.32 9.06
CA ASP A 59 -10.39 1.97 9.67
C ASP A 59 -10.23 2.11 11.20
N THR A 60 -9.62 1.10 11.83
CA THR A 60 -9.23 1.16 13.25
C THR A 60 -8.17 2.24 13.52
N LEU A 61 -7.16 2.34 12.65
CA LEU A 61 -6.12 3.37 12.77
C LEU A 61 -6.69 4.79 12.62
N ASP A 62 -7.62 4.99 11.69
CA ASP A 62 -8.30 6.28 11.53
C ASP A 62 -9.11 6.63 12.77
N GLN A 63 -9.85 5.68 13.33
CA GLN A 63 -10.61 5.88 14.56
C GLN A 63 -9.68 6.27 15.72
N GLN A 64 -8.58 5.55 15.92
CA GLN A 64 -7.59 5.85 16.95
C GLN A 64 -6.96 7.24 16.75
N ALA A 65 -6.67 7.63 15.51
CA ALA A 65 -6.12 8.94 15.19
C ALA A 65 -7.12 10.07 15.56
N LEU A 66 -8.41 9.89 15.25
CA LEU A 66 -9.46 10.84 15.64
C LEU A 66 -9.65 10.91 17.16
N GLU A 67 -9.66 9.76 17.84
CA GLU A 67 -9.77 9.70 19.30
C GLU A 67 -8.59 10.39 19.98
N SER A 68 -7.37 10.29 19.41
CA SER A 68 -6.18 10.96 19.94
C SER A 68 -6.26 12.49 19.97
N VAL A 69 -7.13 13.08 19.13
CA VAL A 69 -7.42 14.53 19.09
C VAL A 69 -8.77 14.87 19.73
N GLY A 70 -9.37 13.92 20.46
CA GLY A 70 -10.64 14.11 21.19
C GLY A 70 -11.89 14.02 20.32
N ILE A 71 -11.82 13.40 19.14
CA ILE A 71 -12.94 13.26 18.21
C ILE A 71 -13.45 11.81 18.25
N THR A 72 -14.66 11.60 18.77
CA THR A 72 -15.33 10.29 18.75
C THR A 72 -16.32 10.20 17.59
N MET A 73 -16.30 9.11 16.82
CA MET A 73 -17.19 8.94 15.65
C MET A 73 -18.69 8.93 15.98
N GLY A 74 -19.08 8.70 17.24
CA GLY A 74 -20.47 8.74 17.69
C GLY A 74 -21.17 10.09 17.53
N ASN A 75 -20.43 11.16 17.24
CA ASN A 75 -20.95 12.52 17.09
C ASN A 75 -21.31 12.94 15.66
N PHE A 76 -21.06 12.11 14.65
CA PHE A 76 -21.25 12.51 13.24
C PHE A 76 -22.27 11.61 12.54
N GLY A 77 -23.30 12.23 11.94
CA GLY A 77 -24.20 11.55 11.00
C GLY A 77 -23.51 11.22 9.69
N ALA A 78 -24.22 10.59 8.75
CA ALA A 78 -23.68 10.24 7.44
C ALA A 78 -23.05 11.46 6.74
N LEU A 79 -21.72 11.45 6.64
CA LEU A 79 -20.99 12.50 5.93
C LEU A 79 -21.12 12.27 4.42
N ASN A 80 -21.54 13.31 3.71
CA ASN A 80 -21.51 13.29 2.25
C ASN A 80 -20.05 13.28 1.78
N THR A 81 -19.59 12.18 1.19
CA THR A 81 -18.29 12.14 0.52
C THR A 81 -18.39 13.02 -0.73
N PRO A 82 -17.61 14.12 -0.84
CA PRO A 82 -17.63 14.93 -2.04
C PRO A 82 -17.18 14.09 -3.23
N LYS A 83 -18.04 13.97 -4.25
CA LYS A 83 -17.72 13.31 -5.53
C LYS A 83 -16.72 14.18 -6.30
N GLY A 84 -15.44 14.07 -5.98
CA GLY A 84 -14.37 14.78 -6.66
C GLY A 84 -13.85 14.00 -7.87
N SER A 85 -14.18 14.47 -9.07
CA SER A 85 -13.56 14.05 -10.34
C SER A 85 -12.17 14.67 -10.50
N SER A 86 -11.24 14.36 -9.59
CA SER A 86 -9.84 14.73 -9.75
C SER A 86 -9.03 13.49 -10.05
N ARG A 87 -8.17 13.57 -11.07
CA ARG A 87 -7.22 12.51 -11.41
C ARG A 87 -6.38 12.22 -10.17
N THR A 88 -6.55 11.06 -9.55
CA THR A 88 -5.84 10.71 -8.31
C THR A 88 -4.34 10.73 -8.59
N THR A 89 -3.60 11.58 -7.87
CA THR A 89 -2.14 11.70 -8.02
C THR A 89 -1.43 10.95 -6.90
N PHE A 90 -0.24 10.45 -7.15
CA PHE A 90 0.57 9.83 -6.08
C PHE A 90 1.06 10.89 -5.09
N THR A 91 1.11 10.52 -3.81
CA THR A 91 1.89 11.25 -2.79
C THR A 91 3.39 11.19 -3.09
N SER A 92 4.21 12.02 -2.44
CA SER A 92 5.67 11.94 -2.56
C SER A 92 6.21 10.58 -2.10
N ALA A 93 5.71 10.05 -0.98
CA ALA A 93 6.08 8.74 -0.47
C ALA A 93 5.73 7.61 -1.45
N ALA A 94 4.53 7.61 -2.03
CA ALA A 94 4.14 6.63 -3.03
C ALA A 94 4.98 6.73 -4.32
N ARG A 95 5.38 7.94 -4.74
CA ARG A 95 6.32 8.10 -5.86
C ARG A 95 7.71 7.54 -5.53
N SER A 96 8.19 7.73 -4.32
CA SER A 96 9.46 7.15 -3.85
C SER A 96 9.40 5.62 -3.89
N VAL A 97 8.31 4.99 -3.46
CA VAL A 97 8.13 3.53 -3.58
C VAL A 97 8.25 3.06 -5.04
N ILE A 98 7.62 3.78 -5.98
CA ILE A 98 7.73 3.44 -7.41
C ILE A 98 9.17 3.61 -7.91
N GLN A 99 9.86 4.68 -7.52
CA GLN A 99 11.26 4.91 -7.88
C GLN A 99 12.19 3.83 -7.30
N ASP A 100 12.00 3.45 -6.04
CA ASP A 100 12.78 2.42 -5.38
C ASP A 100 12.54 1.05 -6.02
N SER A 101 11.29 0.74 -6.38
CA SER A 101 10.96 -0.48 -7.13
C SER A 101 11.68 -0.55 -8.48
N LEU A 102 11.88 0.60 -9.15
CA LEU A 102 12.65 0.67 -10.39
C LEU A 102 14.15 0.46 -10.13
N ILE A 103 14.70 1.04 -9.06
CA ILE A 103 16.11 0.85 -8.69
C ILE A 103 16.40 -0.64 -8.43
N LEU A 104 15.48 -1.36 -7.79
CA LEU A 104 15.61 -2.81 -7.57
C LEU A 104 15.73 -3.59 -8.90
N THR A 105 14.95 -3.23 -9.93
CA THR A 105 15.06 -3.88 -11.24
C THR A 105 16.44 -3.73 -11.88
N THR A 106 17.07 -2.55 -11.71
CA THR A 106 18.42 -2.29 -12.23
C THR A 106 19.46 -3.18 -11.53
N ARG A 107 19.32 -3.40 -10.22
CA ARG A 107 20.23 -4.27 -9.45
C ARG A 107 20.15 -5.73 -9.89
N GLU A 108 18.94 -6.19 -10.20
CA GLU A 108 18.66 -7.56 -10.65
C GLU A 108 18.86 -7.75 -12.17
N LYS A 109 19.21 -6.68 -12.90
CA LYS A 109 19.32 -6.65 -14.38
C LYS A 109 18.04 -7.06 -15.11
N VAL A 110 16.88 -6.86 -14.49
CA VAL A 110 15.56 -7.09 -15.10
C VAL A 110 14.98 -5.78 -15.64
N ARG A 111 14.08 -5.89 -16.63
CA ARG A 111 13.51 -4.71 -17.33
C ARG A 111 12.13 -4.31 -16.85
N ARG A 112 11.48 -5.13 -16.01
CA ARG A 112 10.11 -4.93 -15.57
C ARG A 112 10.00 -4.97 -14.05
N ILE A 113 9.28 -4.00 -13.50
CA ILE A 113 8.88 -3.92 -12.10
C ILE A 113 7.74 -4.94 -11.90
N THR A 114 7.95 -5.92 -11.04
CA THR A 114 6.94 -6.93 -10.64
C THR A 114 6.32 -6.56 -9.28
N THR A 115 5.26 -7.27 -8.86
CA THR A 115 4.65 -7.13 -7.52
C THR A 115 5.68 -7.30 -6.41
N ARG A 116 6.62 -8.25 -6.57
CA ARG A 116 7.76 -8.43 -5.66
C ARG A 116 8.57 -7.15 -5.46
N HIS A 117 8.90 -6.44 -6.55
CA HIS A 117 9.71 -5.21 -6.47
C HIS A 117 8.95 -4.09 -5.74
N LEU A 118 7.65 -3.97 -5.99
CA LEU A 118 6.79 -3.03 -5.28
C LEU A 118 6.66 -3.37 -3.80
N LEU A 119 6.40 -4.63 -3.50
CA LEU A 119 6.29 -5.14 -2.14
C LEU A 119 7.59 -4.90 -1.36
N LEU A 120 8.74 -5.24 -1.95
CA LEU A 120 10.03 -5.00 -1.31
C LEU A 120 10.24 -3.51 -1.04
N ALA A 121 9.93 -2.62 -1.99
CA ALA A 121 10.03 -1.17 -1.80
C ALA A 121 9.09 -0.64 -0.69
N LEU A 122 7.88 -1.20 -0.54
CA LEU A 122 6.96 -0.88 0.55
C LEU A 122 7.51 -1.35 1.91
N LEU A 123 8.12 -2.54 1.97
CA LEU A 123 8.71 -3.08 3.21
C LEU A 123 9.96 -2.31 3.68
N GLU A 124 10.57 -1.50 2.81
CA GLU A 124 11.64 -0.56 3.19
C GLU A 124 11.11 0.71 3.85
N ARG A 125 9.80 0.97 3.82
CA ARG A 125 9.22 2.12 4.52
C ARG A 125 9.33 1.96 6.03
N GLN A 126 9.47 3.09 6.71
CA GLN A 126 9.56 3.15 8.17
C GLN A 126 8.45 4.05 8.71
N VAL A 127 8.00 3.79 9.94
CA VAL A 127 7.05 4.66 10.66
C VAL A 127 7.64 6.07 10.69
N PRO A 128 6.86 7.13 10.35
CA PRO A 128 5.39 7.18 10.28
C PRO A 128 4.76 6.96 8.89
N ASP A 129 5.41 6.24 7.96
CA ASP A 129 4.79 5.92 6.66
C ASP A 129 3.51 5.07 6.81
N PRO A 130 2.39 5.40 6.13
CA PRO A 130 1.12 4.67 6.26
C PRO A 130 1.19 3.17 5.99
N ALA A 131 1.96 2.72 4.98
CA ALA A 131 2.13 1.29 4.73
C ALA A 131 2.92 0.61 5.85
N ALA A 132 3.95 1.28 6.39
CA ALA A 132 4.75 0.75 7.49
C ALA A 132 3.93 0.64 8.77
N VAL A 133 3.11 1.65 9.08
CA VAL A 133 2.18 1.64 10.21
C VAL A 133 1.16 0.51 10.05
N LEU A 134 0.57 0.35 8.86
CA LEU A 134 -0.39 -0.72 8.61
C LEU A 134 0.22 -2.11 8.79
N LEU A 135 1.38 -2.37 8.18
CA LEU A 135 2.08 -3.66 8.30
C LEU A 135 2.44 -3.99 9.76
N HIS A 136 2.88 -2.99 10.52
CA HIS A 136 3.18 -3.15 11.94
C HIS A 136 1.94 -3.56 12.74
N ASN A 137 0.80 -2.91 12.50
CA ASN A 137 -0.45 -3.20 13.21
C ASN A 137 -1.11 -4.51 12.76
N LEU A 138 -0.85 -4.97 11.53
CA LEU A 138 -1.23 -6.30 11.06
C LEU A 138 -0.33 -7.41 11.62
N GLY A 139 0.73 -7.08 12.36
CA GLY A 139 1.65 -8.07 12.91
C GLY A 139 2.56 -8.75 11.88
N VAL A 140 2.73 -8.14 10.69
CA VAL A 140 3.55 -8.71 9.63
C VAL A 140 5.03 -8.58 10.00
N ASP A 141 5.76 -9.70 10.02
CA ASP A 141 7.23 -9.70 10.18
C ASP A 141 7.90 -9.18 8.89
N THR A 142 8.00 -7.86 8.79
CA THR A 142 8.63 -7.19 7.66
C THR A 142 10.12 -7.53 7.50
N ALA A 143 10.81 -7.90 8.58
CA ALA A 143 12.24 -8.22 8.53
C ALA A 143 12.47 -9.59 7.89
N ALA A 144 11.75 -10.61 8.36
CA ALA A 144 11.78 -11.94 7.77
C ALA A 144 11.30 -11.91 6.31
N LEU A 145 10.24 -11.16 6.03
CA LEU A 145 9.71 -11.04 4.67
C LEU A 145 10.69 -10.38 3.70
N LYS A 146 11.38 -9.31 4.13
CA LYS A 146 12.45 -8.69 3.32
C LYS A 146 13.57 -9.66 3.00
N ALA A 147 14.01 -10.46 3.99
CA ALA A 147 15.06 -11.45 3.78
C ALA A 147 14.64 -12.49 2.73
N ARG A 148 13.42 -13.02 2.83
CA ARG A 148 12.86 -13.99 1.88
C ARG A 148 12.72 -13.41 0.47
N LEU A 149 12.21 -12.19 0.33
CA LEU A 149 12.02 -11.58 -0.99
C LEU A 149 13.35 -11.22 -1.66
N ARG A 150 14.38 -10.83 -0.90
CA ARG A 150 15.71 -10.54 -1.46
C ARG A 150 16.42 -11.82 -1.97
N ASN A 151 16.18 -12.96 -1.35
CA ASN A 151 16.78 -14.25 -1.69
C ASN A 151 15.69 -15.30 -2.01
N PRO A 152 15.06 -15.27 -3.20
CA PRO A 152 13.93 -16.14 -3.53
C PRO A 152 14.32 -17.62 -3.78
N GLY A 153 15.40 -18.12 -3.20
CA GLY A 153 15.98 -19.44 -3.49
C GLY A 153 16.58 -20.17 -2.28
N SER A 154 15.96 -20.07 -1.10
CA SER A 154 16.24 -20.97 0.04
C SER A 154 15.05 -21.87 0.31
#